data_AF-A0AA95ZGH1-F1
#
_entry.id   AF-A0AA95ZGH1-F1
#
_cell.length_a   1.000
_cell.length_b   1.000
_cell.length_c   1.000
_cell.angle_alpha   90.00
_cell.angle_beta   90.00
_cell.angle_gamma   90.00
#
_symmetry.space_group_name_H-M   'P 1'
#
loop_
_entity.id
_entity.type
_entity.pdbx_description
1 polymer ?
#
loop_
_entity_poly.entity_id
_entity_poly.type
_entity_poly.pdbx_seq_one_letter_code
_entity_poly.pdbx_strand_id
1 'polypeptide(L)'
;MKTLEAKLTDTLKKLEERKAELEALTAKRDAEIQQTETRITEIFARMRPEAAALQLAAMDEAMAVSLLGKLPPRTASAVLNEMEAARAAQLAEALGGRRAPANRTPTTGVQTR
;
A
#
# COMPACT_ATOMS: atom_id res chain seq x y z
N MET A 1 5.14 24.12 53.41
CA MET A 1 4.94 22.76 52.86
C MET A 1 3.97 22.74 51.68
N LYS A 2 2.79 23.37 51.72
CA LYS A 2 1.79 23.33 50.63
C LYS A 2 2.17 23.99 49.28
N THR A 3 3.16 24.89 49.26
CA THR A 3 3.51 25.69 48.05
C THR A 3 4.42 24.97 47.06
N LEU A 4 5.16 23.95 47.50
CA LEU A 4 6.01 23.13 46.62
C LEU A 4 5.21 22.06 45.88
N GLU A 5 4.26 21.42 46.58
CA GLU A 5 3.34 20.44 45.98
C GLU A 5 2.47 21.07 44.90
N ALA A 6 1.97 22.29 45.13
CA ALA A 6 1.17 23.02 44.15
C ALA A 6 1.95 23.43 42.89
N LYS A 7 3.23 23.77 43.02
CA LYS A 7 4.09 24.08 41.87
C LYS A 7 4.42 22.83 41.07
N LEU A 8 4.63 21.70 41.75
CA LEU A 8 4.93 20.43 41.11
C LEU A 8 3.73 19.92 40.29
N THR A 9 2.51 20.02 40.83
CA THR A 9 1.29 19.64 40.09
C THR A 9 1.01 20.55 38.90
N ASP A 10 1.29 21.85 39.00
CA ASP A 10 1.12 22.79 37.89
C ASP A 10 2.12 22.53 36.74
N THR A 11 3.37 22.18 37.08
CA THR A 11 4.36 21.78 36.06
C THR A 11 4.05 20.45 35.41
N LEU A 12 3.49 19.49 36.16
CA LEU A 12 3.04 18.19 35.63
C LEU A 12 1.91 18.37 34.62
N LYS A 13 0.90 19.19 34.95
CA LYS A 13 -0.20 19.51 34.04
C LYS A 13 0.29 20.13 32.72
N LYS A 14 1.17 21.13 32.80
CA LYS A 14 1.73 21.77 31.61
C LYS A 14 2.52 20.80 30.73
N LEU A 15 3.23 19.84 31.34
CA LEU A 15 3.95 18.81 30.60
C LEU A 15 3.01 17.80 29.92
N GLU A 16 1.92 17.41 30.59
CA GLU A 16 0.89 16.53 30.01
C GLU A 16 0.14 17.20 28.87
N GLU A 17 -0.23 18.47 29.00
CA GLU A 17 -0.86 19.26 27.95
C GLU A 17 0.03 19.36 26.70
N ARG A 18 1.32 19.66 26.89
CA ARG A 18 2.29 19.74 25.79
C ARG A 18 2.52 18.40 25.11
N LYS A 19 2.50 17.28 25.85
CA LYS A 19 2.57 15.93 25.27
C LYS A 19 1.33 15.60 24.46
N ALA A 20 0.15 15.85 25.00
CA ALA A 20 -1.13 15.58 24.31
C ALA A 20 -1.26 16.39 23.03
N GLU A 21 -0.79 17.64 23.03
CA GLU A 21 -0.79 18.52 21.86
C GLU A 21 0.14 18.02 20.75
N LEU A 22 1.32 17.50 21.11
CA LEU A 22 2.26 16.88 20.18
C LEU A 22 1.73 15.55 19.61
N GLU A 23 1.15 14.69 20.46
CA GLU A 23 0.54 13.42 20.05
C GLU A 23 -0.67 13.63 19.12
N ALA A 24 -1.46 14.68 19.35
CA ALA A 24 -2.59 15.03 18.49
C ALA A 24 -2.12 15.50 17.10
N LEU A 25 -0.99 16.23 17.03
CA LEU A 25 -0.42 16.71 15.77
C LEU A 25 0.15 15.58 14.92
N THR A 26 0.80 14.58 15.52
CA THR A 26 1.24 13.36 14.80
C THR A 26 0.04 12.53 14.35
N ALA A 27 -0.93 12.27 15.22
CA ALA A 27 -2.12 11.48 14.87
C ALA A 27 -2.92 12.09 13.71
N LYS A 28 -2.99 13.43 13.63
CA LYS A 28 -3.69 14.13 12.55
C LYS A 28 -2.97 14.00 11.20
N ARG A 29 -1.63 14.02 11.20
CA ARG A 29 -0.82 13.80 10.00
C ARG A 29 -0.86 12.36 9.51
N ASP A 30 -0.81 11.39 10.43
CA ASP A 30 -0.96 9.97 10.10
C ASP A 30 -2.35 9.68 9.52
N ALA A 31 -3.40 10.30 10.07
CA ALA A 31 -4.77 10.17 9.57
C ALA A 31 -4.95 10.76 8.15
N GLU A 32 -4.32 11.90 7.84
CA GLU A 32 -4.40 12.53 6.50
C GLU A 32 -3.65 11.73 5.42
N ILE A 33 -2.48 11.17 5.75
CA ILE A 33 -1.71 10.31 4.85
C ILE A 33 -2.46 9.00 4.59
N GLN A 34 -2.98 8.36 5.65
CA GLN A 34 -3.81 7.17 5.50
C GLN A 34 -5.04 7.42 4.64
N GLN A 35 -5.70 8.57 4.80
CA GLN A 35 -6.94 8.86 4.07
C GLN A 35 -6.72 9.00 2.56
N THR A 36 -5.59 9.53 2.11
CA THR A 36 -5.32 9.70 0.67
C THR A 36 -4.96 8.37 0.01
N GLU A 37 -4.13 7.56 0.67
CA GLU A 37 -3.78 6.23 0.17
C GLU A 37 -4.96 5.25 0.18
N THR A 38 -5.87 5.42 1.15
CA THR A 38 -7.11 4.64 1.23
C THR A 38 -8.01 4.90 0.02
N ARG A 39 -8.18 6.15 -0.42
CA ARG A 39 -9.08 6.49 -1.53
C ARG A 39 -8.70 5.81 -2.85
N ILE A 40 -7.43 5.80 -3.21
CA ILE A 40 -6.97 5.17 -4.46
C ILE A 40 -7.16 3.64 -4.37
N THR A 41 -6.80 3.05 -3.24
CA THR A 41 -6.98 1.62 -2.99
C THR A 41 -8.47 1.23 -3.05
N GLU A 42 -9.37 2.03 -2.47
CA GLU A 42 -10.82 1.82 -2.52
C GLU A 42 -11.39 1.90 -3.93
N ILE A 43 -10.89 2.82 -4.77
CA ILE A 43 -11.30 2.92 -6.17
C ILE A 43 -10.96 1.62 -6.90
N PHE A 44 -9.71 1.14 -6.79
CA PHE A 44 -9.29 -0.11 -7.42
C PHE A 44 -9.99 -1.33 -6.80
N ALA A 45 -10.31 -1.31 -5.49
CA ALA A 45 -11.02 -2.39 -4.83
C ALA A 45 -12.49 -2.52 -5.28
N ARG A 46 -13.12 -1.41 -5.68
CA ARG A 46 -14.49 -1.37 -6.22
C ARG A 46 -14.55 -1.45 -7.74
N MET A 47 -13.42 -1.24 -8.42
CA MET A 47 -13.31 -1.37 -9.87
C MET A 47 -13.47 -2.84 -10.28
N ARG A 48 -14.08 -3.06 -11.45
CA ARG A 48 -14.22 -4.39 -12.03
C ARG A 48 -12.83 -5.02 -12.22
N PRO A 49 -12.60 -6.29 -11.80
CA PRO A 49 -11.28 -6.91 -11.81
C PRO A 49 -10.58 -6.85 -13.17
N GLU A 50 -11.30 -7.04 -14.25
CA GLU A 50 -10.79 -6.99 -15.62
C GLU A 50 -10.34 -5.59 -16.04
N ALA A 51 -11.06 -4.55 -15.60
CA ALA A 51 -10.67 -3.16 -15.88
C ALA A 51 -9.44 -2.78 -15.06
N ALA A 52 -9.39 -3.19 -13.79
CA ALA A 52 -8.24 -2.99 -12.92
C ALA A 52 -6.99 -3.70 -13.47
N ALA A 53 -7.14 -4.92 -13.98
CA ALA A 53 -6.07 -5.70 -14.60
C ALA A 53 -5.47 -4.96 -15.81
N LEU A 54 -6.30 -4.44 -16.70
CA LEU A 54 -5.85 -3.64 -17.85
C LEU A 54 -5.12 -2.37 -17.40
N GLN A 55 -5.66 -1.65 -16.42
CA GLN A 55 -5.06 -0.42 -15.91
C GLN A 55 -3.68 -0.68 -15.28
N LEU A 56 -3.56 -1.70 -14.43
CA LEU A 56 -2.30 -2.06 -13.75
C LEU A 56 -1.28 -2.69 -14.71
N ALA A 57 -1.74 -3.39 -15.75
CA ALA A 57 -0.86 -3.90 -16.80
C ALA A 57 -0.20 -2.77 -17.61
N ALA A 58 -0.94 -1.68 -17.85
CA ALA A 58 -0.44 -0.51 -18.58
C ALA A 58 0.40 0.46 -17.74
N MET A 59 0.34 0.35 -16.40
CA MET A 59 1.12 1.19 -15.48
C MET A 59 2.57 0.72 -15.34
N ASP A 60 3.41 1.62 -14.83
CA ASP A 60 4.78 1.29 -14.40
C ASP A 60 4.76 0.17 -13.34
N GLU A 61 5.75 -0.72 -13.41
CA GLU A 61 5.83 -1.91 -12.57
C GLU A 61 5.88 -1.55 -11.08
N ALA A 62 6.68 -0.56 -10.68
CA ALA A 62 6.83 -0.19 -9.27
C ALA A 62 5.52 0.36 -8.70
N MET A 63 4.81 1.16 -9.50
CA MET A 63 3.50 1.70 -9.13
C MET A 63 2.44 0.60 -9.06
N ALA A 64 2.41 -0.31 -10.04
CA ALA A 64 1.46 -1.42 -10.06
C ALA A 64 1.66 -2.35 -8.86
N VAL A 65 2.91 -2.68 -8.50
CA VAL A 65 3.24 -3.49 -7.31
C VAL A 65 2.81 -2.79 -6.03
N SER A 66 3.07 -1.47 -5.91
CA SER A 66 2.67 -0.70 -4.73
C SER A 66 1.15 -0.68 -4.55
N LEU A 67 0.38 -0.45 -5.62
CA LEU A 67 -1.08 -0.45 -5.56
C LEU A 67 -1.62 -1.86 -5.28
N LEU A 68 -1.10 -2.87 -5.97
CA LEU A 68 -1.53 -4.26 -5.80
C LEU A 68 -1.28 -4.76 -4.37
N GLY A 69 -0.14 -4.39 -3.77
CA GLY A 69 0.19 -4.72 -2.38
C GLY A 69 -0.69 -4.02 -1.33
N LYS A 70 -1.32 -2.90 -1.69
CA LYS A 70 -2.28 -2.18 -0.83
C LYS A 70 -3.71 -2.73 -0.96
N LEU A 71 -4.03 -3.47 -2.02
CA LEU A 71 -5.37 -4.02 -2.22
C LEU A 71 -5.70 -5.18 -1.25
N PRO A 72 -6.99 -5.38 -0.91
CA PRO A 72 -7.41 -6.57 -0.19
C PRO A 72 -7.00 -7.85 -0.94
N PRO A 73 -6.54 -8.91 -0.25
CA PRO A 73 -6.00 -10.12 -0.90
C PRO A 73 -6.95 -10.76 -1.93
N ARG A 74 -8.26 -10.75 -1.64
CA ARG A 74 -9.29 -11.29 -2.54
C ARG A 74 -9.39 -10.48 -3.84
N THR A 75 -9.33 -9.16 -3.75
CA THR A 75 -9.38 -8.27 -4.92
C THR A 75 -8.09 -8.36 -5.71
N ALA A 76 -6.93 -8.34 -5.05
CA ALA A 76 -5.64 -8.51 -5.70
C ALA A 76 -5.56 -9.82 -6.49
N SER A 77 -6.03 -10.93 -5.91
CA SER A 77 -6.09 -12.23 -6.60
C SER A 77 -7.05 -12.21 -7.80
N ALA A 78 -8.23 -11.59 -7.67
CA ALA A 78 -9.16 -11.47 -8.79
C ALA A 78 -8.55 -10.67 -9.94
N VAL A 79 -7.90 -9.54 -9.63
CA VAL A 79 -7.20 -8.72 -10.63
C VAL A 79 -6.09 -9.51 -11.31
N LEU A 80 -5.24 -10.21 -10.57
CA LEU A 80 -4.16 -11.03 -11.14
C LEU A 80 -4.68 -12.14 -12.06
N ASN A 81 -5.86 -12.71 -11.77
CA ASN A 81 -6.47 -13.75 -12.60
C ASN A 81 -6.97 -13.21 -13.95
N GLU A 82 -7.36 -11.93 -14.01
CA GLU A 82 -7.80 -11.27 -15.25
C GLU A 82 -6.63 -10.71 -16.07
N MET A 83 -5.40 -10.74 -15.54
CA MET A 83 -4.20 -10.30 -16.25
C MET A 83 -3.62 -11.40 -17.13
N GLU A 84 -2.86 -11.01 -18.15
CA GLU A 84 -1.99 -11.93 -18.89
C GLU A 84 -1.01 -12.64 -17.93
N ALA A 85 -0.92 -13.96 -18.06
CA ALA A 85 -0.21 -14.82 -17.09
C ALA A 85 1.24 -14.38 -16.84
N ALA A 86 1.94 -13.96 -17.89
CA ALA A 86 3.32 -13.47 -17.77
C ALA A 86 3.42 -12.18 -16.95
N ARG A 87 2.48 -11.24 -17.14
CA ARG A 87 2.45 -9.97 -16.41
C ARG A 87 2.01 -10.18 -14.96
N ALA A 88 1.03 -11.04 -14.72
CA ALA A 88 0.59 -11.41 -13.39
C ALA A 88 1.74 -12.02 -12.56
N ALA A 89 2.49 -12.94 -13.16
CA ALA A 89 3.66 -13.56 -12.53
C ALA A 89 4.74 -12.53 -12.18
N GLN A 90 5.06 -11.61 -13.11
CA GLN A 90 6.04 -10.53 -12.86
C GLN A 90 5.65 -9.67 -11.65
N LEU A 91 4.40 -9.20 -11.59
CA LEU A 91 3.93 -8.37 -10.49
C LEU A 91 3.86 -9.14 -9.16
N ALA A 92 3.45 -10.41 -9.18
CA ALA A 92 3.40 -11.25 -8.00
C ALA A 92 4.80 -11.58 -7.44
N GLU A 93 5.77 -11.83 -8.32
CA GLU A 93 7.17 -12.03 -7.94
C GLU A 93 7.76 -10.76 -7.32
N ALA A 94 7.56 -9.62 -7.99
CA ALA A 94 8.01 -8.31 -7.50
C ALA A 94 7.38 -7.96 -6.13
N LEU A 95 6.10 -8.28 -5.91
CA LEU A 95 5.43 -8.13 -4.62
C LEU A 95 6.04 -9.06 -3.55
N GLY A 96 6.38 -10.29 -3.92
CA GLY A 96 7.06 -11.25 -3.05
C GLY A 96 8.55 -10.96 -2.80
N GLY A 97 9.06 -9.81 -3.26
CA GLY A 97 10.46 -9.42 -3.12
C GLY A 97 11.45 -10.22 -3.98
N ARG A 98 10.95 -11.11 -4.85
CA ARG A 98 11.75 -11.82 -5.85
C ARG A 98 11.65 -11.01 -7.13
N ARG A 99 12.68 -10.25 -7.48
CA ARG A 99 12.68 -9.53 -8.76
C ARG A 99 12.63 -10.54 -9.91
N ALA A 100 11.53 -10.54 -10.66
CA ALA A 100 11.37 -11.41 -11.81
C ALA A 100 12.51 -11.18 -12.81
N PRO A 101 13.13 -12.22 -13.38
CA PRO A 101 14.07 -12.04 -14.47
C PRO A 101 13.28 -11.52 -15.68
N ALA A 102 13.55 -10.27 -16.05
CA ALA A 102 13.00 -9.68 -17.26
C ALA A 102 13.36 -10.56 -18.46
N ASN A 103 12.32 -11.00 -19.18
CA ASN A 103 12.35 -11.63 -20.49
C ASN A 103 12.62 -13.16 -20.52
N ARG A 104 11.54 -13.95 -20.53
CA ARG A 104 11.51 -15.22 -21.27
C ARG A 104 10.69 -14.98 -22.53
N THR A 105 11.37 -14.73 -23.65
CA THR A 105 10.77 -14.78 -24.97
C THR A 105 10.04 -16.11 -25.16
N PRO A 106 8.88 -16.14 -25.85
CA PRO A 106 8.19 -17.38 -26.12
C PRO A 106 9.09 -18.25 -27.00
N THR A 107 9.54 -19.39 -26.47
CA THR A 107 10.17 -20.42 -27.30
C THR A 107 9.09 -21.00 -28.20
N THR A 108 8.91 -20.38 -29.36
CA THR A 108 8.33 -21.04 -30.54
C THR A 108 9.30 -22.15 -30.94
N GLY A 109 9.11 -23.31 -30.34
CA GLY A 109 9.74 -24.56 -30.74
C GLY A 109 8.73 -25.42 -31.47
N VAL A 110 8.33 -25.00 -32.69
CA VAL A 110 7.91 -25.97 -33.70
C VAL A 110 9.15 -26.79 -33.99
N GLN A 111 9.21 -28.02 -33.46
CA GLN A 111 10.07 -29.06 -34.01
C GLN A 111 9.18 -30.17 -34.54
N THR A 112 8.91 -29.98 -35.83
CA THR A 112 8.77 -31.02 -36.85
C THR A 112 9.39 -32.34 -36.45
N ARG A 113 8.56 -33.38 -36.33
CA ARG A 113 8.85 -34.69 -36.91
C ARG A 113 7.58 -35.49 -37.14
#